data_AF-A0A523CVS3-F1
#
_entry.id   AF-A0A523CVS3-F1
#
_cell.length_a   1.000
_cell.length_b   1.000
_cell.length_c   1.000
_cell.angle_alpha   90.00
_cell.angle_beta   90.00
_cell.angle_gamma   90.00
#
_symmetry.space_group_name_H-M   'P 1'
#
loop_
_entity.id
_entity.type
_entity.pdbx_description
1 polymer ?
#
loop_
_entity_poly.entity_id
_entity_poly.type
_entity_poly.pdbx_seq_one_letter_code
_entity_poly.pdbx_strand_id
1 'polypeptide(L)'
;MIETFYLAWRYLAFHKLKTCILVTSVGLIVYVPVGLRVLVDQSSRQLTARAQATPLIIGARGSQLELVLNTLYFRSDYPEVQPYQESIRVSDSRLAIPLYVRFHSQGHPIVGTTFEYFDFRALKVRSGRLPAVIGECVLGARVAADLQVQVGDHVISSPENLFDLAGVYPLKMRIS
;
A
#
# COMPACT_ATOMS: atom_id res chain seq x y z
N MET A 1 -29.70 45.59 19.91
CA MET A 1 -28.92 44.44 19.41
C MET A 1 -29.25 44.05 17.97
N ILE A 2 -30.53 44.04 17.56
CA ILE A 2 -30.92 43.71 16.17
C ILE A 2 -30.55 44.83 15.17
N GLU A 3 -30.78 46.09 15.55
CA GLU A 3 -30.42 47.28 14.76
C GLU A 3 -28.91 47.37 14.42
N THR A 4 -28.07 47.05 15.41
CA THR A 4 -26.61 47.03 15.25
C THR A 4 -26.13 45.92 14.31
N PHE A 5 -26.81 44.77 14.31
CA PHE A 5 -26.51 43.66 13.40
C PHE A 5 -26.90 43.99 11.96
N TYR A 6 -28.03 44.68 11.78
CA TYR A 6 -28.52 45.12 10.48
C TYR A 6 -27.61 46.18 9.84
N LEU A 7 -27.14 47.15 10.62
CA LEU A 7 -26.16 48.13 10.12
C LEU A 7 -24.83 47.47 9.72
N ALA A 8 -24.33 46.53 10.54
CA ALA A 8 -23.10 45.80 10.25
C ALA A 8 -23.20 44.97 8.95
N TRP A 9 -24.32 44.28 8.74
CA TRP A 9 -24.57 43.51 7.51
C TRP A 9 -24.60 44.41 6.27
N ARG A 10 -25.28 45.57 6.36
CA ARG A 10 -25.40 46.50 5.24
C ARG A 10 -24.06 47.18 4.93
N TYR A 11 -23.22 47.40 5.93
CA TYR A 11 -21.85 47.88 5.77
C TYR A 11 -20.93 46.83 5.08
N LEU A 12 -21.01 45.56 5.50
CA LEU A 12 -20.30 44.45 4.83
C LEU A 12 -20.73 44.29 3.36
N ALA A 13 -22.03 44.43 3.07
CA ALA A 13 -22.56 44.32 1.71
C ALA A 13 -22.20 45.52 0.82
N PHE A 14 -21.92 46.69 1.40
CA PHE A 14 -21.52 47.89 0.66
C PHE A 14 -20.00 47.93 0.38
N HIS A 15 -19.17 47.29 1.20
CA HIS A 15 -17.71 47.21 1.03
C HIS A 15 -17.22 45.82 0.60
N LYS A 16 -17.91 45.23 -0.40
CA LYS A 16 -17.73 43.83 -0.85
C LYS A 16 -16.28 43.43 -1.09
N LEU A 17 -15.45 44.28 -1.70
CA LEU A 17 -14.04 43.96 -1.99
C LEU A 17 -13.20 43.85 -0.72
N LYS A 18 -13.29 44.84 0.19
CA LYS A 18 -12.57 44.84 1.46
C LYS A 18 -13.03 43.70 2.36
N THR A 19 -14.33 43.46 2.44
CA THR A 19 -14.91 42.35 3.19
C THR A 19 -14.48 41.00 2.62
N CYS A 20 -14.45 40.84 1.29
CA CYS A 20 -14.00 39.60 0.65
C CYS A 20 -12.52 39.32 0.94
N ILE A 21 -11.65 40.33 0.83
CA ILE A 21 -10.22 40.19 1.18
C ILE A 21 -10.07 39.79 2.66
N LEU A 22 -10.78 40.45 3.57
CA LEU A 22 -10.69 40.17 5.00
C LEU A 22 -11.19 38.75 5.34
N VAL A 23 -12.35 38.37 4.80
CA VAL A 23 -12.93 37.02 5.00
C VAL A 23 -12.02 35.95 4.40
N THR A 24 -11.46 36.19 3.22
CA THR A 24 -10.52 35.25 2.57
C THR A 24 -9.24 35.12 3.38
N SER A 25 -8.69 36.23 3.87
CA SER A 25 -7.44 36.23 4.64
C SER A 25 -7.62 35.52 5.99
N VAL A 26 -8.69 35.82 6.71
CA VAL A 26 -9.03 35.11 7.96
C VAL A 26 -9.36 33.64 7.68
N GLY A 27 -10.11 33.39 6.62
CA GLY A 27 -10.42 32.04 6.15
C GLY A 27 -9.17 31.23 5.86
N LEU A 28 -8.16 31.80 5.20
CA LEU A 28 -6.90 31.13 4.91
C LEU A 28 -6.12 30.80 6.18
N ILE A 29 -6.04 31.75 7.13
CA ILE A 29 -5.35 31.58 8.41
C ILE A 29 -5.92 30.39 9.19
N VAL A 30 -7.25 30.20 9.14
CA VAL A 30 -7.92 29.07 9.81
C VAL A 30 -7.85 27.79 8.96
N TYR A 31 -8.02 27.89 7.65
CA TYR A 31 -8.11 26.76 6.74
C TYR A 31 -6.78 26.00 6.63
N VAL A 32 -5.66 26.71 6.48
CA VAL A 32 -4.34 26.08 6.31
C VAL A 32 -3.99 25.09 7.44
N PRO A 33 -4.04 25.45 8.73
CA PRO A 33 -3.71 24.52 9.81
C PRO A 33 -4.73 23.39 9.95
N VAL A 34 -6.02 23.65 9.71
CA VAL A 34 -7.07 22.62 9.79
C VAL A 34 -6.95 21.62 8.64
N GLY A 35 -6.80 22.10 7.41
CA GLY A 35 -6.61 21.28 6.22
C GLY A 35 -5.35 20.42 6.32
N LEU A 36 -4.25 21.00 6.82
CA LEU A 36 -3.02 20.24 7.06
C LEU A 36 -3.23 19.13 8.10
N ARG A 37 -3.91 19.42 9.22
CA ARG A 37 -4.21 18.40 10.24
C ARG A 37 -5.06 17.26 9.68
N VAL A 38 -6.09 17.57 8.89
CA VAL A 38 -6.94 16.57 8.25
C VAL A 38 -6.13 15.70 7.29
N LEU A 39 -5.27 16.31 6.47
CA LEU A 39 -4.44 15.58 5.51
C LEU A 39 -3.44 14.65 6.21
N VAL A 40 -2.80 15.13 7.28
CA VAL A 40 -1.86 14.35 8.09
C VAL A 40 -2.57 13.20 8.80
N ASP A 41 -3.74 13.46 9.41
CA ASP A 41 -4.51 12.43 10.10
C ASP A 41 -5.03 11.36 9.13
N GLN A 42 -5.52 11.76 7.95
CA GLN A 42 -5.91 10.81 6.90
C GLN A 42 -4.72 9.96 6.43
N SER A 43 -3.56 10.59 6.20
CA SER A 43 -2.35 9.88 5.80
C SER A 43 -1.89 8.91 6.88
N SER A 44 -1.92 9.32 8.15
CA SER A 44 -1.57 8.48 9.29
C SER A 44 -2.53 7.29 9.43
N ARG A 45 -3.83 7.52 9.29
CA ARG A 45 -4.85 6.45 9.30
C ARG A 45 -4.66 5.46 8.16
N GLN A 46 -4.40 5.93 6.94
CA GLN A 46 -4.11 5.06 5.80
C GLN A 46 -2.85 4.22 6.02
N LEU A 47 -1.80 4.82 6.62
CA LEU A 47 -0.56 4.11 6.96
C LEU A 47 -0.72 3.12 8.12
N THR A 48 -1.69 3.36 9.00
CA THR A 48 -1.90 2.54 10.21
C THR A 48 -2.95 1.46 10.01
N ALA A 49 -3.87 1.62 9.05
CA ALA A 49 -4.93 0.65 8.77
C ALA A 49 -4.40 -0.75 8.40
N ARG A 50 -3.26 -0.84 7.68
CA ARG A 50 -2.60 -2.14 7.41
C ARG A 50 -1.79 -2.68 8.59
N ALA A 51 -1.26 -1.80 9.44
CA ALA A 51 -0.49 -2.17 10.62
C ALA A 51 -1.39 -2.78 11.71
N GLN A 52 -2.61 -2.27 11.89
CA GLN A 52 -3.57 -2.80 12.87
C GLN A 52 -4.00 -4.24 12.59
N ALA A 53 -3.97 -4.67 11.33
CA ALA A 53 -4.30 -6.03 10.92
C ALA A 53 -3.09 -6.98 10.89
N THR A 54 -1.89 -6.54 11.29
CA THR A 54 -0.67 -7.36 11.27
C THR A 54 0.08 -7.18 12.59
N PRO A 55 -0.25 -7.99 13.62
CA PRO A 55 0.18 -7.71 14.99
C PRO A 55 1.68 -7.91 15.24
N LEU A 56 2.35 -8.71 14.41
CA LEU A 56 3.76 -9.01 14.57
C LEU A 56 4.42 -9.24 13.21
N ILE A 57 5.59 -8.63 13.01
CA ILE A 57 6.45 -8.85 11.85
C ILE A 57 7.82 -9.28 12.37
N ILE A 58 8.36 -10.35 11.79
CA ILE A 58 9.68 -10.90 12.11
C ILE A 58 10.48 -10.85 10.81
N GLY A 59 11.71 -10.36 10.88
CA GLY A 59 12.58 -10.24 9.72
C GLY A 59 14.05 -10.15 10.15
N ALA A 60 14.93 -10.12 9.16
CA ALA A 60 16.36 -9.98 9.39
C ALA A 60 16.71 -8.66 10.10
N ARG A 61 17.90 -8.63 10.70
CA ARG A 61 18.40 -7.47 11.42
C ARG A 61 18.65 -6.32 10.44
N GLY A 62 18.01 -5.17 10.65
CA GLY A 62 18.13 -4.02 9.76
C GLY A 62 17.21 -2.87 10.19
N SER A 63 16.78 -2.07 9.20
CA SER A 63 15.83 -0.99 9.44
C SER A 63 14.42 -1.54 9.70
N GLN A 64 13.88 -1.28 10.90
CA GLN A 64 12.51 -1.64 11.25
C GLN A 64 11.49 -1.01 10.31
N LEU A 65 11.74 0.23 9.89
CA LEU A 65 10.87 0.95 8.98
C LEU A 65 10.85 0.29 7.60
N GLU A 66 12.01 -0.11 7.06
CA GLU A 66 12.08 -0.82 5.78
C GLU A 66 11.40 -2.19 5.86
N LEU A 67 11.61 -2.93 6.96
CA LEU A 67 10.94 -4.21 7.16
C LEU A 67 9.40 -4.06 7.14
N VAL A 68 8.88 -3.04 7.83
CA VAL A 68 7.44 -2.75 7.85
C VAL A 68 6.93 -2.29 6.48
N LEU A 69 7.66 -1.39 5.80
CA LEU A 69 7.29 -0.92 4.47
C LEU A 69 7.28 -2.05 3.44
N ASN A 70 8.31 -2.88 3.43
CA ASN A 70 8.42 -4.02 2.53
C ASN A 70 7.30 -5.04 2.79
N THR A 71 7.07 -5.38 4.05
CA THR A 71 6.07 -6.40 4.42
C THR A 71 4.62 -5.94 4.20
N LEU A 72 4.27 -4.70 4.59
CA LEU A 72 2.89 -4.23 4.57
C LEU A 72 2.51 -3.53 3.26
N TYR A 73 3.47 -2.89 2.59
CA TYR A 73 3.22 -2.09 1.41
C TYR A 73 3.88 -2.65 0.16
N PHE A 74 4.73 -3.67 0.28
CA PHE A 74 5.53 -4.20 -0.82
C PHE A 74 6.36 -3.10 -1.49
N ARG A 75 6.89 -2.18 -0.67
CA ARG A 75 7.66 -1.00 -1.06
C ARG A 75 8.90 -0.89 -0.17
N SER A 76 9.97 -0.28 -0.68
CA SER A 76 11.31 -0.10 -0.09
C SER A 76 12.35 -1.11 -0.58
N ASP A 77 13.60 -0.87 -0.20
CA ASP A 77 14.71 -1.80 -0.35
C ASP A 77 14.40 -3.14 0.33
N TYR A 78 15.04 -4.19 -0.19
CA TYR A 78 14.82 -5.56 0.22
C TYR A 78 15.56 -5.83 1.54
N PRO A 79 14.84 -6.11 2.64
CA PRO A 79 15.51 -6.57 3.86
C PRO A 79 16.26 -7.88 3.56
N GLU A 80 17.32 -8.15 4.34
CA GLU A 80 18.11 -9.36 4.19
C GLU A 80 17.21 -10.60 4.30
N VAL A 81 17.43 -11.57 3.42
CA VAL A 81 16.58 -12.77 3.31
C VAL A 81 16.89 -13.70 4.47
N GLN A 82 15.86 -14.08 5.23
CA GLN A 82 16.00 -15.13 6.24
C GLN A 82 15.73 -16.52 5.64
N PRO A 83 16.41 -17.57 6.14
CA PRO A 83 16.12 -18.94 5.75
C PRO A 83 14.66 -19.30 6.03
N TYR A 84 14.01 -20.01 5.10
CA TYR A 84 12.63 -20.46 5.26
C TYR A 84 12.41 -21.29 6.54
N GLN A 85 13.43 -22.00 7.01
CA GLN A 85 13.40 -22.76 8.27
C GLN A 85 13.02 -21.91 9.48
N GLU A 86 13.33 -20.60 9.51
CA GLU A 86 12.90 -19.72 10.59
C GLU A 86 11.38 -19.58 10.66
N SER A 87 10.72 -19.52 9.49
CA SER A 87 9.26 -19.45 9.45
C SER A 87 8.62 -20.71 10.02
N ILE A 88 9.22 -21.89 9.77
CA ILE A 88 8.77 -23.17 10.31
C ILE A 88 8.88 -23.18 11.84
N ARG A 89 10.03 -22.74 12.38
CA ARG A 89 10.24 -22.66 13.84
C ARG A 89 9.20 -21.80 14.54
N VAL A 90 8.79 -20.69 13.93
CA VAL A 90 7.74 -19.83 14.49
C VAL A 90 6.37 -20.49 14.36
N SER A 91 6.13 -21.15 13.21
CA SER A 91 4.89 -21.87 12.89
C SER A 91 4.53 -22.95 13.94
N ASP A 92 5.54 -23.59 14.52
CA ASP A 92 5.37 -24.59 15.60
C ASP A 92 4.64 -24.02 16.84
N SER A 93 4.71 -22.70 17.06
CA SER A 93 4.12 -22.02 18.21
C SER A 93 2.90 -21.18 17.87
N ARG A 94 2.88 -20.55 16.69
CA ARG A 94 1.85 -19.61 16.23
C ARG A 94 1.83 -19.58 14.71
N LEU A 95 0.69 -19.25 14.11
CA LEU A 95 0.58 -19.05 12.67
C LEU A 95 1.66 -18.07 12.16
N ALA A 96 2.58 -18.59 11.33
CA ALA A 96 3.64 -17.83 10.70
C ALA A 96 3.47 -17.87 9.18
N ILE A 97 3.28 -16.70 8.57
CA ILE A 97 3.07 -16.57 7.14
C ILE A 97 4.33 -15.94 6.52
N PRO A 98 5.15 -16.72 5.80
CA PRO A 98 6.36 -16.20 5.19
C PRO A 98 6.01 -15.28 4.03
N LEU A 99 6.76 -14.19 3.91
CA LEU A 99 6.63 -13.22 2.83
C LEU A 99 7.99 -13.02 2.18
N TYR A 100 8.03 -13.23 0.87
CA TYR A 100 9.22 -13.05 0.05
C TYR A 100 8.92 -12.04 -1.06
N VAL A 101 9.40 -10.82 -0.88
CA VAL A 101 9.07 -9.68 -1.75
C VAL A 101 10.37 -9.10 -2.30
N ARG A 102 10.80 -9.63 -3.45
CA ARG A 102 12.07 -9.26 -4.08
C ARG A 102 11.93 -9.01 -5.58
N PHE A 103 11.16 -9.84 -6.27
CA PHE A 103 10.96 -9.72 -7.70
C PHE A 103 9.81 -8.78 -8.03
N HIS A 104 9.82 -8.27 -9.26
CA HIS A 104 8.77 -7.42 -9.80
C HIS A 104 8.34 -7.94 -11.18
N SER A 105 7.15 -7.58 -11.63
CA SER A 105 6.70 -7.75 -13.01
C SER A 105 6.07 -6.45 -13.47
N GLN A 106 6.64 -5.83 -14.51
CA GLN A 106 6.12 -4.58 -15.09
C GLN A 106 5.87 -3.46 -14.04
N GLY A 107 6.75 -3.35 -13.04
CA GLY A 107 6.62 -2.37 -11.97
C GLY A 107 5.71 -2.77 -10.80
N HIS A 108 5.09 -3.94 -10.85
CA HIS A 108 4.31 -4.51 -9.75
C HIS A 108 5.12 -5.53 -8.95
N PRO A 109 5.09 -5.51 -7.61
CA PRO A 109 5.84 -6.46 -6.79
C PRO A 109 5.26 -7.88 -6.90
N ILE A 110 6.15 -8.87 -6.97
CA ILE A 110 5.82 -10.29 -6.86
C ILE A 110 6.03 -10.71 -5.41
N VAL A 111 5.00 -11.29 -4.81
CA VAL A 111 5.00 -11.72 -3.42
C VAL A 111 4.95 -13.24 -3.37
N GLY A 112 6.05 -13.87 -2.95
CA GLY A 112 6.08 -15.27 -2.59
C GLY A 112 5.53 -15.46 -1.19
N THR A 113 4.47 -16.26 -1.04
CA THR A 113 3.84 -16.53 0.25
C THR A 113 3.12 -17.88 0.22
N THR A 114 2.49 -18.25 1.34
CA THR A 114 1.72 -19.48 1.48
C THR A 114 0.21 -19.21 1.43
N PHE A 115 -0.61 -20.26 1.33
CA PHE A 115 -2.07 -20.12 1.17
C PHE A 115 -2.75 -19.45 2.36
N GLU A 116 -2.18 -19.60 3.56
CA GLU A 116 -2.66 -18.97 4.79
C GLU A 116 -2.69 -17.45 4.71
N TYR A 117 -1.88 -16.83 3.82
CA TYR A 117 -1.93 -15.39 3.57
C TYR A 117 -3.30 -14.92 3.07
N PHE A 118 -3.94 -15.70 2.19
CA PHE A 118 -5.23 -15.35 1.62
C PHE A 118 -6.31 -15.35 2.68
N ASP A 119 -6.32 -16.36 3.56
CA ASP A 119 -7.24 -16.45 4.68
C ASP A 119 -6.99 -15.35 5.71
N PHE A 120 -5.72 -15.12 6.08
CA PHE A 120 -5.32 -14.08 7.01
C PHE A 120 -5.71 -12.67 6.55
N ARG A 121 -5.67 -12.42 5.23
CA ARG A 121 -6.09 -11.15 4.62
C ARG A 121 -7.55 -11.14 4.15
N ALA A 122 -8.30 -12.21 4.39
CA ALA A 122 -9.68 -12.40 3.93
C ALA A 122 -9.86 -12.12 2.43
N LEU A 123 -8.89 -12.53 1.62
CA LEU A 123 -8.89 -12.33 0.17
C LEU A 123 -9.79 -13.36 -0.52
N LYS A 124 -10.60 -12.90 -1.46
CA LYS A 124 -11.47 -13.76 -2.26
C LYS A 124 -11.03 -13.77 -3.71
N VAL A 125 -10.94 -14.97 -4.30
CA VAL A 125 -10.70 -15.13 -5.73
C VAL A 125 -11.98 -14.76 -6.48
N ARG A 126 -11.87 -13.81 -7.41
CA ARG A 126 -12.99 -13.37 -8.25
C ARG A 126 -13.19 -14.28 -9.47
N SER A 127 -12.08 -14.68 -10.09
CA SER A 127 -12.03 -15.49 -11.30
C SER A 127 -10.84 -16.42 -11.22
N GLY A 128 -10.96 -17.64 -11.76
CA GLY A 128 -9.88 -18.62 -11.73
C GLY A 128 -9.80 -19.35 -10.39
N ARG A 129 -8.58 -19.70 -9.99
CA ARG A 129 -8.27 -20.41 -8.73
C ARG A 129 -6.94 -19.97 -8.15
N LEU A 130 -6.70 -20.37 -6.89
CA LEU A 130 -5.37 -20.23 -6.29
C LEU A 130 -4.32 -21.06 -7.06
N PRO A 131 -3.04 -20.65 -7.05
CA PRO A 131 -1.97 -21.37 -7.72
C PRO A 131 -1.85 -22.78 -7.12
N ALA A 132 -1.84 -23.80 -7.96
CA ALA A 132 -1.74 -25.20 -7.52
C ALA A 132 -0.43 -25.85 -7.99
N VAL A 133 0.20 -25.27 -9.01
CA VAL A 133 1.43 -25.79 -9.63
C VAL A 133 2.50 -24.71 -9.65
N ILE A 134 3.76 -25.12 -9.58
CA ILE A 134 4.91 -24.22 -9.73
C ILE A 134 4.81 -23.51 -11.09
N GLY A 135 5.03 -22.20 -11.07
CA GLY A 135 4.89 -21.35 -12.25
C GLY A 135 3.47 -20.82 -12.47
N GLU A 136 2.52 -21.06 -11.55
CA GLU A 136 1.25 -20.35 -11.52
C GLU A 136 1.30 -19.14 -10.57
N CYS A 137 0.52 -18.11 -10.87
CA CYS A 137 0.37 -16.95 -10.02
C CYS A 137 -1.07 -16.44 -10.01
N VAL A 138 -1.45 -15.78 -8.93
CA VAL A 138 -2.70 -15.00 -8.84
C VAL A 138 -2.37 -13.51 -8.88
N LEU A 139 -3.17 -12.75 -9.60
CA LEU A 139 -3.02 -11.30 -9.70
C LEU A 139 -4.00 -10.58 -8.79
N GLY A 140 -3.55 -9.47 -8.20
CA GLY A 140 -4.44 -8.53 -7.55
C GLY A 140 -5.40 -7.91 -8.56
N ALA A 141 -6.67 -7.70 -8.17
CA ALA A 141 -7.72 -7.22 -9.06
C ALA A 141 -7.36 -5.89 -9.79
N ARG A 142 -6.64 -5.00 -9.10
CA ARG A 142 -6.16 -3.74 -9.69
C ARG A 142 -5.05 -3.98 -10.73
N VAL A 143 -4.10 -4.86 -10.43
CA VAL A 143 -3.00 -5.20 -11.35
C VAL A 143 -3.55 -5.88 -12.60
N ALA A 144 -4.52 -6.79 -12.46
CA ALA A 144 -5.17 -7.42 -13.60
C ALA A 144 -5.89 -6.41 -14.51
N ALA A 145 -6.52 -5.38 -13.93
CA ALA A 145 -7.15 -4.31 -14.68
C ALA A 145 -6.14 -3.38 -15.36
N ASP A 146 -5.07 -2.99 -14.65
CA ASP A 146 -4.02 -2.09 -15.14
C ASP A 146 -3.24 -2.75 -16.30
N LEU A 147 -2.94 -4.05 -16.19
CA LEU A 147 -2.24 -4.82 -17.23
C LEU A 147 -3.17 -5.38 -18.31
N GLN A 148 -4.50 -5.26 -18.14
CA GLN A 148 -5.52 -5.80 -19.05
C GLN A 148 -5.37 -7.30 -19.37
N VAL A 149 -4.98 -8.10 -18.36
CA VAL A 149 -4.75 -9.54 -18.47
C VAL A 149 -5.89 -10.36 -17.85
N GLN A 150 -6.06 -11.60 -18.31
CA GLN A 150 -7.09 -12.53 -17.85
C GLN A 150 -6.50 -13.87 -17.38
N VAL A 151 -7.37 -14.71 -16.80
CA VAL A 151 -7.00 -16.07 -16.41
C VAL A 151 -6.56 -16.85 -17.66
N GLY A 152 -5.40 -17.51 -17.58
CA GLY A 152 -4.77 -18.21 -18.70
C GLY A 152 -3.64 -17.42 -19.39
N ASP A 153 -3.57 -16.11 -19.20
CA ASP A 153 -2.46 -15.29 -19.67
C ASP A 153 -1.19 -15.52 -18.84
N HIS A 154 -0.09 -14.87 -19.23
CA HIS A 154 1.19 -15.02 -18.54
C HIS A 154 1.78 -13.66 -18.16
N VAL A 155 2.47 -13.65 -17.02
CA VAL A 155 3.31 -12.53 -16.57
C VAL A 155 4.75 -13.00 -16.42
N ILE A 156 5.69 -12.10 -16.68
CA ILE A 156 7.13 -12.40 -16.67
C ILE A 156 7.77 -11.57 -15.58
N SER A 157 8.57 -12.19 -14.71
CA SER A 157 9.34 -11.44 -13.72
C SER A 157 10.45 -10.64 -14.41
N SER A 158 10.67 -9.42 -13.94
CA SER A 158 11.80 -8.59 -14.35
C SER A 158 13.10 -9.19 -13.79
N PRO A 159 14.19 -9.20 -14.58
CA PRO A 159 15.50 -9.59 -14.08
C PRO A 159 15.97 -8.60 -13.00
N GLU A 160 16.67 -9.10 -11.98
CA GLU A 160 17.21 -8.25 -10.91
C GLU A 160 18.35 -7.35 -11.38
N ASN A 161 19.14 -7.81 -12.36
CA ASN A 161 20.26 -7.09 -12.91
C ASN A 161 20.33 -7.31 -14.42
N LEU A 162 20.21 -6.23 -15.21
CA LEU A 162 20.25 -6.27 -16.67
C LEU A 162 21.62 -6.71 -17.23
N PHE A 163 22.67 -6.66 -16.41
CA PHE A 163 24.04 -6.98 -16.80
C PHE A 163 24.50 -8.38 -16.35
N ASP A 164 23.67 -9.10 -15.60
CA ASP A 164 23.99 -10.45 -15.15
C ASP A 164 23.54 -11.48 -16.20
N LEU A 165 24.39 -11.68 -17.21
CA LEU A 165 24.18 -12.63 -18.31
C LEU A 165 24.21 -14.10 -17.85
N ALA A 166 24.60 -14.36 -16.59
CA ALA A 166 24.57 -15.67 -15.94
C ALA A 166 23.52 -15.75 -14.80
N GLY A 167 22.73 -14.69 -14.61
CA GLY A 167 21.88 -14.48 -13.46
C GLY A 167 20.49 -15.14 -13.51
N VAL A 168 19.67 -14.78 -12.52
CA VAL A 168 18.31 -15.31 -12.30
C VAL A 168 17.44 -15.07 -13.53
N TYR A 169 17.06 -16.16 -14.22
CA TYR A 169 16.22 -16.08 -15.40
C TYR A 169 14.83 -15.54 -15.06
N PRO A 170 14.26 -14.70 -15.95
CA PRO A 170 12.90 -14.22 -15.79
C PRO A 170 11.92 -15.40 -15.76
N LEU A 171 11.17 -15.51 -14.67
CA LEU A 171 10.17 -16.55 -14.49
C LEU A 171 8.91 -16.16 -15.24
N LYS A 172 8.52 -17.00 -16.20
CA LYS A 172 7.22 -16.90 -16.87
C LYS A 172 6.18 -17.62 -16.02
N MET A 173 5.24 -16.88 -15.45
CA MET A 173 4.17 -17.40 -14.62
C MET A 173 2.83 -17.34 -15.37
N ARG A 174 2.02 -18.39 -15.26
CA ARG A 174 0.66 -18.47 -15.80
C ARG A 174 -0.35 -17.96 -14.77
N ILE A 175 -1.30 -17.16 -15.22
CA ILE A 175 -2.39 -16.65 -14.38
C ILE A 175 -3.45 -17.75 -14.23
N SER A 176 -3.72 -18.16 -12.98
CA SER A 176 -4.67 -19.24 -12.65
C SER A 176 -6.04 -18.75 -12.20
#